data_AF-A0A7K4TMJ0-F1
#
_entry.id   AF-A0A7K4TMJ0-F1
#
_cell.length_a   1.000
_cell.length_b   1.000
_cell.length_c   1.000
_cell.angle_alpha   90.00
_cell.angle_beta   90.00
_cell.angle_gamma   90.00
#
_symmetry.space_group_name_H-M   'P 1'
#
loop_
_entity.id
_entity.type
_entity.pdbx_description
1 polymer ?
#
loop_
_entity_poly.entity_id
_entity_poly.type
_entity_poly.pdbx_seq_one_letter_code
_entity_poly.pdbx_strand_id
1 'polypeptide(L)' 'GTPVELGCEAEGRPPPLLSWFRGVTVLREEPVSTGLRLVFPRVEPDHAGTYSCVAENRHGRHNRSLQLHVA' A
#
# COMPACT_ATOMS: atom_id res chain seq x y z
N GLY A 1 -10.23 -1.81 18.21
CA GLY A 1 -9.80 -2.10 16.84
C GLY A 1 -9.53 -3.56 16.65
N THR A 2 -9.97 -4.11 15.53
CA THR A 2 -9.52 -5.40 15.00
C THR A 2 -8.22 -5.22 14.21
N PRO A 3 -7.38 -6.26 14.08
CA PRO A 3 -6.25 -6.21 13.18
C PRO A 3 -6.74 -6.18 11.72
N VAL A 4 -6.11 -5.37 10.89
CA VAL A 4 -6.35 -5.30 9.44
C VAL A 4 -5.03 -5.27 8.70
N GLU A 5 -5.01 -5.93 7.55
CA GLU A 5 -3.89 -5.90 6.63
C GLU A 5 -4.36 -5.44 5.25
N LEU A 6 -3.60 -4.52 4.65
CA LEU A 6 -3.77 -4.10 3.27
C LEU A 6 -2.65 -4.72 2.43
N GLY A 7 -3.03 -5.62 1.52
CA GLY A 7 -2.12 -6.24 0.56
C GLY A 7 -2.02 -5.44 -0.73
N CYS A 8 -0.80 -5.27 -1.23
CA CYS A 8 -0.54 -4.78 -2.57
C CYS A 8 0.40 -5.73 -3.29
N GLU A 9 -0.02 -6.20 -4.45
CA GLU A 9 0.75 -7.13 -5.27
C GLU A 9 0.93 -6.50 -6.65
N ALA A 10 2.15 -6.57 -7.16
CA ALA A 10 2.45 -6.15 -8.52
C ALA A 10 3.59 -6.99 -9.07
N GLU A 11 3.54 -7.21 -10.36
CA GLU A 11 4.56 -7.94 -11.10
C GLU A 11 5.20 -7.00 -12.13
N GLY A 12 6.50 -7.16 -12.34
CA GLY A 12 7.22 -6.36 -13.31
C GLY A 12 8.64 -6.88 -13.54
N ARG A 13 9.18 -6.60 -14.72
CA ARG A 13 10.59 -6.84 -15.04
C ARG A 13 11.22 -5.57 -15.59
N PRO A 14 12.19 -4.95 -14.89
CA PRO A 14 12.69 -5.30 -13.55
C PRO A 14 11.61 -5.27 -12.46
N PRO A 15 11.83 -5.95 -11.31
CA PRO A 15 10.95 -5.89 -10.15
C PRO A 15 10.60 -4.44 -9.79
N PRO A 16 9.31 -4.13 -9.53
CA PRO A 16 8.92 -2.78 -9.17
C PRO A 16 9.27 -2.46 -7.71
N LEU A 17 9.48 -1.19 -7.43
CA LEU A 17 9.39 -0.62 -6.10
C LEU A 17 7.90 -0.52 -5.73
N LEU A 18 7.49 -1.09 -4.59
CA LEU A 18 6.15 -0.92 -4.07
C LEU A 18 6.13 0.08 -2.92
N SER A 19 5.15 0.97 -2.94
CA SER A 19 5.02 2.04 -1.94
C SER A 19 3.55 2.23 -1.55
N TRP A 20 3.26 2.20 -0.24
CA TRP A 20 1.99 2.55 0.34
C TRP A 20 1.95 4.02 0.73
N PHE A 21 0.85 4.69 0.38
CA PHE A 21 0.60 6.10 0.63
C PHE A 21 -0.72 6.32 1.36
N ARG A 22 -0.77 7.37 2.19
CA ARG A 22 -2.00 8.02 2.64
C ARG A 22 -1.93 9.50 2.26
N GLY A 23 -2.70 9.89 1.24
CA GLY A 23 -2.53 11.19 0.59
C GLY A 23 -1.16 11.28 -0.08
N VAL A 24 -0.31 12.21 0.37
CA VAL A 24 1.05 12.41 -0.14
C VAL A 24 2.13 11.74 0.72
N THR A 25 1.76 11.20 1.88
CA THR A 25 2.70 10.62 2.84
C THR A 25 2.98 9.16 2.50
N VAL A 26 4.26 8.81 2.36
CA VAL A 26 4.72 7.41 2.26
C VAL A 26 4.62 6.77 3.65
N LEU A 27 3.90 5.66 3.74
CA LEU A 27 3.76 4.88 4.97
C LEU A 27 4.71 3.69 5.00
N ARG A 28 4.98 3.09 3.84
CA ARG A 28 5.88 1.96 3.67
C ARG A 28 6.35 1.89 2.23
N GLU A 29 7.61 1.54 2.02
CA GLU A 29 8.21 1.42 0.69
C GLU A 29 9.27 0.33 0.73
N GLU A 30 9.22 -0.60 -0.23
CA GLU A 30 10.17 -1.72 -0.30
C GLU A 30 10.40 -2.14 -1.76
N PRO A 31 11.65 -2.46 -2.15
CA PRO A 31 11.94 -3.07 -3.45
C PRO A 31 11.57 -4.57 -3.39
N VAL A 32 10.31 -4.86 -3.69
CA VAL A 32 9.75 -6.23 -3.60
C VAL A 32 9.42 -6.78 -4.97
N SER A 33 9.64 -8.08 -5.14
CA SER A 33 9.37 -8.76 -6.41
C SER A 33 7.90 -9.12 -6.62
N THR A 34 7.11 -9.24 -5.55
CA THR A 34 5.74 -9.80 -5.63
C THR A 34 4.70 -9.08 -4.78
N GLY A 35 5.04 -8.43 -3.65
CA GLY A 35 4.04 -7.72 -2.87
C GLY A 35 4.52 -7.03 -1.60
N LEU A 36 3.70 -6.08 -1.12
CA LEU A 36 3.94 -5.27 0.07
C LEU A 36 2.67 -5.16 0.94
N ARG A 37 2.82 -5.45 2.22
CA ARG A 37 1.73 -5.45 3.21
C ARG A 37 1.82 -4.24 4.13
N LEU A 38 0.70 -3.54 4.33
CA LEU A 38 0.54 -2.53 5.38
C LEU A 38 -0.33 -3.12 6.50
N VAL A 39 0.25 -3.25 7.68
CA VAL A 39 -0.37 -3.96 8.81
C VAL A 39 -0.79 -2.95 9.88
N PHE A 40 -2.05 -3.01 10.28
CA PHE A 40 -2.60 -2.30 11.44
C PHE A 40 -2.95 -3.35 12.51
N PRO A 41 -2.12 -3.54 13.55
CA PRO A 41 -2.41 -4.52 14.61
C PRO A 41 -3.72 -4.21 15.35
N ARG A 42 -4.09 -2.92 15.41
CA ARG A 42 -5.34 -2.43 15.99
C ARG A 42 -5.81 -1.23 15.19
N VAL A 43 -6.93 -1.38 14.46
CA VAL A 43 -7.52 -0.27 13.72
C VAL A 43 -8.29 0.67 14.65
N GLU A 44 -8.23 1.97 14.37
CA GLU A 44 -8.82 3.06 15.17
C GLU A 44 -9.49 4.03 14.21
N PRO A 45 -10.45 4.86 14.66
CA PRO A 45 -11.17 5.79 13.77
C PRO A 45 -10.24 6.66 12.90
N ASP A 46 -9.10 7.08 13.46
CA ASP A 46 -8.11 7.91 12.77
C ASP A 46 -7.34 7.17 11.66
N HIS A 47 -7.42 5.83 11.62
CA HIS A 47 -6.89 5.03 10.52
C HIS A 47 -7.84 5.01 9.32
N ALA A 48 -9.11 5.43 9.45
CA ALA A 48 -10.04 5.49 8.32
C ALA A 48 -9.53 6.44 7.22
N GLY A 49 -9.77 6.09 5.97
CA GLY A 49 -9.41 6.94 4.84
C GLY A 49 -8.95 6.18 3.61
N THR A 50 -8.42 6.94 2.64
CA THR A 50 -7.95 6.40 1.36
C THR A 50 -6.46 6.08 1.44
N TYR A 51 -6.13 4.84 1.09
CA TYR A 51 -4.76 4.35 0.97
C TYR A 51 -4.47 4.03 -0.49
N SER A 52 -3.27 4.35 -0.96
CA SER A 52 -2.85 4.08 -2.33
C SER A 52 -1.58 3.26 -2.35
N CYS A 53 -1.58 2.16 -3.09
CA CYS A 53 -0.35 1.48 -3.44
C CYS A 53 0.13 1.96 -4.82
N VAL A 54 1.44 2.18 -4.93
CA VAL A 54 2.12 2.54 -6.16
C VAL A 54 3.17 1.48 -6.45
N ALA A 55 3.19 0.99 -7.69
CA ALA A 55 4.23 0.13 -8.23
C ALA A 55 5.00 0.90 -9.31
N GLU A 56 6.31 1.01 -9.16
CA GLU A 56 7.15 1.77 -10.09
C GLU A 56 8.40 1.00 -10.48
N ASN A 57 8.69 0.92 -11.77
CA ASN A 57 9.97 0.47 -12.28
C ASN A 57 10.47 1.40 -13.40
N ARG A 58 11.66 1.11 -13.93
CA ARG A 58 12.26 1.92 -15.00
C ARG A 58 11.43 2.04 -16.28
N HIS A 59 10.40 1.21 -16.45
CA HIS A 59 9.54 1.19 -17.63
C HIS A 59 8.19 1.88 -17.39
N GLY A 60 7.80 2.13 -16.14
CA GLY A 60 6.53 2.81 -15.87
C GLY A 60 6.11 2.74 -14.41
N ARG A 61 4.95 3.35 -14.16
CA ARG A 61 4.34 3.48 -12.84
C ARG A 61 2.85 3.18 -12.92
N HIS A 62 2.35 2.37 -11.98
CA HIS A 62 0.94 2.07 -11.81
C HIS A 62 0.51 2.29 -10.37
N ASN A 63 -0.76 2.67 -10.15
CA ASN A 63 -1.30 2.86 -8.81
C ASN A 63 -2.70 2.24 -8.65
N ARG A 64 -3.02 1.88 -7.41
CA ARG A 64 -4.36 1.45 -6.99
C ARG A 64 -4.68 2.02 -5.63
N SER A 65 -5.91 2.50 -5.46
CA SER A 65 -6.39 3.08 -4.20
C SER A 65 -7.54 2.25 -3.64
N LEU A 66 -7.61 2.20 -2.31
CA LEU A 66 -8.68 1.56 -1.55
C LEU A 66 -9.10 2.44 -0.39
N GLN A 67 -10.31 2.24 0.11
CA GLN A 67 -10.83 2.97 1.26
C GLN A 67 -10.96 2.04 2.47
N LEU A 68 -10.30 2.41 3.57
CA LEU A 68 -10.45 1.74 4.86
C LEU A 68 -11.57 2.40 5.64
N HIS A 69 -12.61 1.63 5.92
CA HIS A 69 -13.72 2.03 6.79
C HIS A 69 -13.53 1.41 8.18
N VAL A 70 -13.82 2.17 9.21
CA VAL A 70 -13.76 1.75 10.61
C VAL A 70 -15.12 2.04 11.23
N ALA A 71 -15.77 0.99 11.73
CA ALA A 71 -17.07 1.06 12.40
C ALA A 71 -16.91 1.02 13.92
#